data_AF-A0A8J2PLD2-F1
#
_entry.id   AF-A0A8J2PLD2-F1
#
_cell.length_a   1.000
_cell.length_b   1.000
_cell.length_c   1.000
_cell.angle_alpha   90.00
_cell.angle_beta   90.00
_cell.angle_gamma   90.00
#
_symmetry.space_group_name_H-M   'P 1'
#
loop_
_entity.id
_entity.type
_entity.pdbx_description
1 polymer ?
#
loop_
_entity_poly.entity_id
_entity_poly.type
_entity_poly.pdbx_seq_one_letter_code
_entity_poly.pdbx_strand_id
1 'polypeptide(L)'
;MYISGIAGTEAETPKQYVNLSFSSKVYNMPEFNVQAFILPKVTYELPTFPVNPSGWNHIQDLPLADPDFRKPRAVDALFGADVWASTIRATIIKGEPGLAIAQDSALG
;
A
#
# COMPACT_ATOMS: atom_id res chain seq x y z
N MET A 1 7.40 -11.20 18.92
CA MET A 1 8.02 -10.55 17.75
C MET A 1 7.66 -9.07 17.83
N TYR A 2 8.64 -8.17 17.82
CA TYR A 2 8.40 -6.72 17.76
C TYR A 2 8.29 -6.30 16.29
N ILE A 3 7.42 -5.33 16.00
CA ILE A 3 7.30 -4.74 14.67
C ILE A 3 7.90 -3.34 14.74
N SER A 4 8.90 -3.06 13.92
CA SER A 4 9.49 -1.73 13.77
C SER A 4 9.42 -1.28 12.31
N GLY A 5 9.12 0.00 12.11
CA GLY A 5 9.18 0.62 10.78
C GLY A 5 10.61 0.94 10.36
N ILE A 6 10.80 1.37 9.12
CA ILE A 6 12.11 1.72 8.55
C ILE A 6 12.85 2.84 9.33
N ALA A 7 12.12 3.65 10.11
CA ALA A 7 12.67 4.69 10.96
C ALA A 7 13.03 4.22 12.39
N GLY A 8 12.90 2.92 12.69
CA GLY A 8 13.14 2.37 14.02
C GLY A 8 12.08 2.73 15.05
N THR A 9 10.97 3.35 14.64
CA THR A 9 9.80 3.54 15.49
C THR A 9 9.20 2.17 15.82
N GLU A 10 9.26 1.83 17.10
CA GLU A 10 8.64 0.62 17.63
C GLU A 10 7.13 0.79 17.60
N ALA A 11 6.43 -0.13 16.92
CA ALA A 11 5.03 -0.33 17.19
C ALA A 11 4.89 -1.08 18.51
N GLU A 12 3.74 -0.91 19.19
CA GLU A 12 3.41 -1.77 20.33
C GLU A 12 3.49 -3.25 19.94
N THR A 13 3.90 -4.10 20.89
CA THR A 13 4.01 -5.52 20.63
C THR A 13 2.62 -6.10 20.30
N PRO A 14 2.40 -6.63 19.09
CA PRO A 14 1.11 -7.22 18.74
C PRO A 14 0.88 -8.47 19.59
N LYS A 15 -0.29 -8.54 20.24
CA LYS A 15 -0.69 -9.69 21.07
C LYS A 15 -1.54 -10.70 20.31
N GLN A 16 -2.03 -10.32 19.14
CA GLN A 16 -2.99 -11.10 18.35
C GLN A 16 -2.67 -11.00 16.86
N TYR A 17 -3.06 -12.02 16.12
CA TYR A 17 -3.02 -12.07 14.68
C TYR A 17 -4.37 -12.54 14.13
N VAL A 18 -4.62 -12.24 12.86
CA VAL A 18 -5.83 -12.60 12.14
C VAL A 18 -5.46 -13.10 10.74
N ASN A 19 -6.28 -14.00 10.20
CA ASN A 19 -6.22 -14.31 8.77
C ASN A 19 -7.03 -13.26 8.02
N LEU A 20 -6.34 -12.48 7.19
CA LEU A 20 -6.92 -11.43 6.38
C LEU A 20 -7.00 -11.91 4.92
N SER A 21 -8.18 -11.77 4.33
CA SER A 21 -8.42 -12.04 2.91
C SER A 21 -8.72 -10.74 2.17
N PHE A 22 -8.10 -10.52 1.02
CA PHE A 22 -8.32 -9.32 0.20
C PHE A 22 -8.18 -9.60 -1.29
N SER A 23 -8.83 -8.80 -2.13
CA SER A 23 -8.80 -8.91 -3.59
C SER A 23 -8.59 -7.55 -4.25
N SER A 24 -8.13 -7.58 -5.50
CA SER A 24 -8.02 -6.37 -6.31
C SER A 24 -9.41 -5.80 -6.61
N LYS A 25 -9.53 -4.46 -6.52
CA LYS A 25 -10.70 -3.73 -7.04
C LYS A 25 -10.63 -3.51 -8.55
N VAL A 26 -9.47 -3.75 -9.15
CA VAL A 26 -9.14 -3.45 -10.55
C VAL A 26 -9.26 -4.70 -11.41
N TYR A 27 -8.68 -5.82 -10.95
CA TYR A 27 -8.59 -7.05 -11.70
C TYR A 27 -9.50 -8.13 -11.10
N ASN A 28 -10.22 -8.86 -11.96
CA ASN A 28 -10.97 -10.04 -11.53
C ASN A 28 -10.02 -11.22 -11.32
N MET A 29 -9.56 -11.41 -10.09
CA MET A 29 -8.56 -12.41 -9.73
C MET A 29 -8.82 -13.02 -8.35
N PRO A 30 -8.19 -14.16 -8.02
CA PRO A 30 -8.36 -14.81 -6.71
C PRO A 30 -7.95 -13.91 -5.54
N GLU A 31 -8.54 -14.18 -4.38
CA GLU A 31 -8.20 -13.51 -3.13
C GLU A 31 -6.80 -13.91 -2.64
N PHE A 32 -6.10 -12.92 -2.10
CA PHE A 32 -4.90 -13.10 -1.31
C PHE A 32 -5.30 -13.43 0.13
N ASN A 33 -4.59 -14.37 0.74
CA ASN A 33 -4.81 -14.77 2.12
C ASN A 33 -3.49 -14.62 2.87
N VAL A 34 -3.47 -13.79 3.91
CA VAL A 34 -2.27 -13.47 4.68
C VAL A 34 -2.58 -13.53 6.17
N GLN A 35 -1.57 -13.86 6.97
CA GLN A 35 -1.65 -13.69 8.41
C GLN A 35 -1.14 -12.28 8.76
N ALA A 36 -1.98 -11.48 9.40
CA ALA A 36 -1.66 -10.11 9.77
C ALA A 36 -1.71 -9.94 11.29
N PHE A 37 -0.82 -9.10 11.83
CA PHE A 37 -0.85 -8.73 13.24
C PHE A 37 -1.88 -7.61 13.48
N ILE A 38 -2.60 -7.70 14.61
CA ILE A 38 -3.52 -6.65 15.04
C ILE A 38 -2.74 -5.65 15.90
N LEU A 39 -2.74 -4.39 15.47
CA LEU A 39 -2.15 -3.26 16.19
C LEU A 39 -3.25 -2.25 16.55
N PRO A 40 -3.21 -1.59 17.73
CA PRO A 40 -4.16 -0.53 18.07
C PRO A 40 -4.11 0.64 17.08
N LYS A 41 -2.94 0.86 16.47
CA LYS A 41 -2.72 1.88 15.44
C LYS A 41 -1.59 1.43 14.51
N VAL A 42 -1.85 1.43 13.20
CA VAL A 42 -0.87 1.02 12.17
C VAL A 42 -0.02 2.22 11.76
N THR A 43 -0.65 3.31 11.30
CA THR A 43 0.02 4.57 10.97
C THR A 43 -0.85 5.77 11.38
N TYR A 44 -0.31 6.99 11.28
CA TYR A 44 -1.13 8.18 11.13
C TYR A 44 -1.78 8.22 9.74
N GLU A 45 -2.64 9.19 9.47
CA GLU A 45 -3.22 9.36 8.14
C GLU A 45 -2.11 9.53 7.09
N LEU A 46 -2.26 8.80 5.99
CA LEU A 46 -1.37 8.86 4.84
C LEU A 46 -2.16 9.18 3.56
N PRO A 47 -1.61 10.02 2.67
CA PRO A 47 -0.49 10.93 2.93
C PRO A 47 -0.82 11.92 4.06
N THR A 48 0.18 12.44 4.78
CA THR A 48 -0.05 13.36 5.92
C THR A 48 -0.64 14.71 5.50
N PHE A 49 -0.63 15.01 4.20
CA PHE A 49 -1.27 16.14 3.56
C PHE A 49 -1.74 15.74 2.16
N PRO A 50 -2.76 16.40 1.59
CA PRO A 50 -3.24 16.08 0.25
C PRO A 50 -2.14 16.20 -0.81
N VAL A 51 -2.05 15.19 -1.68
CA VAL A 51 -1.10 15.18 -2.80
C VAL A 51 -1.77 15.79 -4.02
N ASN A 52 -1.13 16.80 -4.61
CA ASN A 52 -1.56 17.37 -5.88
C ASN A 52 -0.95 16.57 -7.05
N PRO A 53 -1.75 15.83 -7.84
CA PRO A 53 -1.24 15.03 -8.95
C PRO A 53 -1.03 15.86 -10.24
N SER A 54 -1.13 17.19 -10.17
CA SER A 54 -0.96 18.04 -11.35
C SER A 54 0.37 17.75 -12.04
N GLY A 55 0.33 17.45 -13.35
CA GLY A 55 1.50 17.11 -14.14
C GLY A 55 1.87 15.62 -14.15
N TRP A 56 1.15 14.77 -13.39
CA TRP A 56 1.36 13.32 -13.39
C TRP A 56 0.56 12.62 -14.49
N ASN A 57 0.63 13.16 -15.71
CA ASN A 57 -0.15 12.67 -16.85
C ASN A 57 0.16 11.20 -17.18
N HIS A 58 1.37 10.73 -16.85
CA HIS A 58 1.82 9.35 -17.07
C HIS A 58 1.13 8.31 -16.18
N ILE A 59 0.45 8.73 -15.11
CA ILE A 59 -0.27 7.81 -14.20
C ILE A 59 -1.75 8.16 -14.02
N GLN A 60 -2.26 9.20 -14.70
CA GLN A 60 -3.62 9.72 -14.48
C GLN A 60 -4.71 8.68 -14.79
N ASP A 61 -4.51 7.87 -15.83
CA ASP A 61 -5.50 6.91 -16.32
C ASP A 61 -5.19 5.47 -15.91
N LEU A 62 -4.23 5.28 -15.00
CA LEU A 62 -3.89 3.95 -14.52
C LEU A 62 -4.93 3.46 -13.50
N PRO A 63 -5.32 2.19 -13.57
CA PRO A 63 -6.20 1.62 -12.58
C PRO A 63 -5.40 1.25 -11.33
N LEU A 64 -5.34 2.17 -10.37
CA LEU A 64 -4.53 2.03 -9.15
C LEU A 64 -5.24 1.17 -8.09
N ALA A 65 -4.47 0.40 -7.33
CA ALA A 65 -4.98 -0.36 -6.18
C ALA A 65 -5.66 0.52 -5.11
N ASP A 66 -5.19 1.76 -4.95
CA ASP A 66 -5.81 2.81 -4.14
C ASP A 66 -6.16 4.03 -5.01
N PRO A 67 -7.43 4.16 -5.47
CA PRO A 67 -7.86 5.32 -6.25
C PRO A 67 -7.83 6.65 -5.46
N ASP A 68 -7.86 6.58 -4.13
CA ASP A 68 -7.91 7.72 -3.23
C ASP A 68 -6.55 8.05 -2.59
N PHE A 69 -5.45 7.49 -3.12
CA PHE A 69 -4.07 7.61 -2.58
C PHE A 69 -3.60 9.05 -2.29
N ARG A 70 -4.27 10.05 -2.86
CA ARG A 70 -3.95 11.48 -2.72
C ARG A 70 -4.54 12.13 -1.49
N LYS A 71 -5.56 11.50 -0.88
CA LYS A 71 -6.33 12.06 0.23
C LYS A 71 -5.76 11.53 1.54
N PRO A 72 -5.47 12.39 2.53
CA PRO A 72 -5.14 11.93 3.87
C PRO A 72 -6.25 11.02 4.40
N ARG A 73 -5.89 9.79 4.75
CA ARG A 73 -6.81 8.81 5.35
C ARG A 73 -6.04 7.82 6.21
N ALA A 74 -6.74 7.21 7.15
CA ALA A 74 -6.19 6.09 7.91
C ALA A 74 -5.87 4.91 6.97
N VAL A 75 -4.77 4.21 7.27
CA VAL A 75 -4.39 2.96 6.60
C VAL A 75 -5.04 1.80 7.33
N ASP A 76 -5.84 1.02 6.60
CA ASP A 76 -6.56 -0.14 7.16
C ASP A 76 -5.62 -1.34 7.40
N ALA A 77 -4.66 -1.56 6.49
CA ALA A 77 -3.67 -2.64 6.60
C ALA A 77 -2.34 -2.20 5.97
N LEU A 78 -1.23 -2.60 6.59
CA LEU A 78 0.13 -2.42 6.06
C LEU A 78 0.68 -3.78 5.66
N PHE A 79 0.98 -3.93 4.37
CA PHE A 79 1.53 -5.17 3.83
C PHE A 79 3.05 -5.17 3.87
N GLY A 80 3.62 -6.24 4.41
CA GLY A 80 5.07 -6.44 4.49
C GLY A 80 5.70 -6.79 3.13
N ALA A 81 7.03 -6.92 3.15
CA ALA A 81 7.81 -7.25 1.95
C ALA A 81 7.48 -8.64 1.39
N ASP A 82 7.03 -9.56 2.22
CA ASP A 82 6.53 -10.89 1.85
C ASP A 82 5.30 -10.81 0.94
N VAL A 83 4.31 -9.99 1.31
CA VAL A 83 3.11 -9.77 0.50
C VAL A 83 3.46 -8.96 -0.75
N TRP A 84 4.26 -7.91 -0.61
CA TRP A 84 4.70 -7.08 -1.75
C TRP A 84 5.43 -7.91 -2.81
N ALA A 85 6.36 -8.79 -2.41
CA ALA A 85 7.12 -9.62 -3.34
C ALA A 85 6.23 -10.61 -4.12
N SER A 86 5.10 -11.02 -3.55
CA SER A 86 4.14 -11.91 -4.24
C SER A 86 3.16 -11.17 -5.16
N THR A 87 3.03 -9.85 -5.01
CA THR A 87 2.05 -9.03 -5.74
C THR A 87 2.69 -8.17 -6.83
N ILE A 88 3.98 -7.85 -6.72
CA ILE A 88 4.68 -6.99 -7.69
C ILE A 88 4.77 -7.62 -9.09
N ARG A 89 4.60 -6.80 -10.12
CA ARG A 89 4.80 -7.18 -11.53
C ARG A 89 5.98 -6.43 -12.13
N ALA A 90 6.44 -6.88 -13.31
CA ALA A 90 7.65 -6.36 -13.93
C ALA A 90 7.56 -4.88 -14.38
N THR A 91 6.35 -4.38 -14.63
CA THR A 91 6.14 -3.05 -15.22
C THR A 91 6.27 -1.94 -14.19
N ILE A 92 7.07 -0.93 -14.52
CA ILE A 92 7.19 0.32 -13.74
C ILE A 92 7.01 1.48 -14.71
N ILE A 93 6.11 2.40 -14.37
CA ILE A 93 5.88 3.62 -15.14
C ILE A 93 6.50 4.78 -14.36
N LYS A 94 7.49 5.43 -14.98
CA LYS A 94 8.23 6.55 -14.39
C LYS A 94 7.87 7.83 -15.12
N GLY A 95 7.67 8.91 -14.37
CA GLY A 95 7.65 10.26 -14.92
C GLY A 95 9.05 10.85 -14.98
N GLU A 96 9.11 12.15 -15.28
CA GLU A 96 10.33 12.94 -15.11
C GLU A 96 10.87 12.87 -13.67
N PRO A 97 12.18 13.11 -13.45
CA PRO A 97 12.76 13.12 -12.12
C PRO A 97 11.96 14.01 -11.15
N GLY A 98 11.58 13.45 -10.00
CA GLY A 98 10.78 14.13 -8.98
C GLY A 98 9.26 13.97 -9.14
N LEU A 99 8.77 13.39 -10.23
CA LEU A 99 7.37 12.98 -10.36
C LEU A 99 7.14 11.58 -9.78
N ALA A 100 5.87 11.25 -9.55
CA ALA A 100 5.49 9.94 -9.03
C ALA A 100 5.92 8.79 -9.95
N ILE A 101 6.14 7.63 -9.34
CA ILE A 101 6.38 6.36 -10.02
C ILE A 101 5.20 5.45 -9.71
N ALA A 102 4.64 4.81 -10.73
CA ALA A 102 3.66 3.75 -10.55
C ALA A 102 4.32 2.39 -10.73
N GLN A 103 4.04 1.48 -9.80
CA GLN A 103 4.45 0.09 -9.84
C GLN A 103 3.24 -0.75 -10.20
N ASP A 104 3.30 -1.51 -11.30
CA ASP A 104 2.25 -2.49 -11.62
C ASP A 104 2.28 -3.60 -10.58
N SER A 105 1.10 -3.93 -10.07
CA SER A 105 0.91 -4.98 -9.07
C SER A 105 -0.33 -5.80 -9.41
N ALA A 106 -0.43 -6.96 -8.77
CA ALA A 106 -1.63 -7.78 -8.84
C ALA A 106 -2.88 -7.06 -8.29
N LEU A 107 -2.72 -6.00 -7.49
CA LEU A 107 -3.85 -5.25 -6.94
C LEU A 107 -4.28 -4.06 -7.81
N GLY A 108 -3.46 -3.67 -8.78
CA GLY A 108 -3.53 -2.40 -9.49
C GLY A 108 -2.18 -1.67 -9.42
#